data_AF-A0A7Y5KAT9-F1
#
_entry.id   AF-A0A7Y5KAT9-F1
#
_cell.length_a   1.000
_cell.length_b   1.000
_cell.length_c   1.000
_cell.angle_alpha   90.00
_cell.angle_beta   90.00
_cell.angle_gamma   90.00
#
_symmetry.space_group_name_H-M   'P 1'
#
loop_
_entity.id
_entity.type
_entity.pdbx_description
1 polymer ?
#
loop_
_entity_poly.entity_id
_entity_poly.type
_entity_poly.pdbx_seq_one_letter_code
_entity_poly.pdbx_strand_id
1 'polypeptide(L)'
;MDNSVTKKQLTTLALLGFMILVLFTVGFIWLYWGVLGNGEGEVFLAFAPYWVFPYLAVVSVYAGFFAAKFARGRSQHAWLWGIAGFALTLLFILGFPSLLSPVLPNPGPLIFAGPAIFAFLAPVLSALLMMLLISLRRKATV
;
A
#
# COMPACT_ATOMS: atom_id res chain seq x y z
N MET A 1 -16.60 11.04 25.37
CA MET A 1 -17.23 10.39 24.21
C MET A 1 -16.27 9.30 23.74
N ASP A 2 -16.51 8.06 24.19
CA ASP A 2 -15.63 6.91 23.96
C ASP A 2 -15.62 6.50 22.50
N ASN A 3 -14.68 7.03 21.73
CA ASN A 3 -14.37 6.53 20.40
C ASN A 3 -13.45 5.31 20.52
N SER A 4 -13.92 4.24 21.17
CA SER A 4 -13.30 2.93 20.99
C SER A 4 -13.62 2.49 19.56
N VAL A 5 -12.61 2.47 18.69
CA VAL A 5 -12.75 1.83 17.38
C VAL A 5 -13.15 0.39 17.67
N THR A 6 -14.41 0.06 17.43
CA THR A 6 -14.95 -1.27 17.69
C THR A 6 -14.15 -2.26 16.85
N LYS A 7 -13.77 -3.39 17.44
CA LYS A 7 -13.03 -4.48 16.75
C LYS A 7 -13.60 -4.76 15.35
N LYS A 8 -14.94 -4.69 15.23
CA LYS A 8 -15.69 -4.79 13.97
C LYS A 8 -15.27 -3.78 12.90
N GLN A 9 -15.11 -2.49 13.23
CA GLN A 9 -14.67 -1.47 12.28
C GLN A 9 -13.23 -1.70 11.78
N LEU A 10 -12.34 -2.13 12.68
CA LEU A 10 -10.96 -2.46 12.31
C LEU A 10 -10.92 -3.68 11.38
N THR A 11 -11.70 -4.72 11.70
CA THR A 11 -11.83 -5.91 10.85
C THR A 11 -12.43 -5.57 9.49
N THR A 12 -13.47 -4.72 9.43
CA THR A 12 -14.07 -4.29 8.16
C THR A 12 -13.07 -3.50 7.31
N LEU A 13 -12.29 -2.58 7.90
CA LEU A 13 -11.23 -1.89 7.16
C LEU A 13 -10.21 -2.89 6.64
N ALA A 14 -9.65 -3.75 7.49
CA ALA A 14 -8.66 -4.75 7.08
C ALA A 14 -9.16 -5.64 5.94
N LEU A 15 -10.42 -6.07 5.99
CA LEU A 15 -11.04 -6.91 4.96
C LEU A 15 -11.22 -6.14 3.64
N LEU A 16 -11.58 -4.86 3.71
CA LEU A 16 -11.67 -3.98 2.54
C LEU A 16 -10.28 -3.74 1.91
N GLY A 17 -9.26 -3.51 2.73
CA GLY A 17 -7.88 -3.43 2.28
C GLY A 17 -7.39 -4.71 1.61
N PHE A 18 -7.75 -5.88 2.17
CA PHE A 18 -7.45 -7.18 1.57
C PHE A 18 -8.16 -7.38 0.22
N MET A 19 -9.45 -7.02 0.12
CA MET A 19 -10.17 -7.08 -1.15
C MET A 19 -9.55 -6.18 -2.22
N ILE A 20 -9.16 -4.96 -1.87
CA ILE A 20 -8.44 -4.04 -2.77
C ILE A 20 -7.14 -4.71 -3.24
N LEU A 21 -6.37 -5.28 -2.32
CA LEU A 21 -5.13 -5.99 -2.64
C LEU A 21 -5.36 -7.14 -3.64
N VAL A 22 -6.33 -8.01 -3.37
CA VAL A 22 -6.65 -9.16 -4.24
C VAL A 22 -7.10 -8.70 -5.62
N LEU A 23 -8.01 -7.73 -5.72
CA LEU A 23 -8.49 -7.21 -7.01
C LEU A 23 -7.36 -6.64 -7.85
N PHE A 24 -6.46 -5.88 -7.24
CA PHE A 24 -5.31 -5.30 -7.93
C PHE A 24 -4.24 -6.33 -8.28
N THR A 25 -3.97 -7.32 -7.42
CA THR A 25 -3.05 -8.43 -7.74
C THR A 25 -3.58 -9.25 -8.91
N VAL A 26 -4.87 -9.59 -8.92
CA VAL A 26 -5.50 -10.33 -10.03
C VAL A 26 -5.46 -9.52 -11.32
N GLY A 27 -5.78 -8.22 -11.26
CA GLY A 27 -5.70 -7.33 -12.42
C GLY A 27 -4.27 -7.21 -12.97
N PHE A 28 -3.28 -7.12 -12.09
CA PHE A 28 -1.86 -7.08 -12.48
C PHE A 28 -1.39 -8.39 -13.11
N ILE A 29 -1.78 -9.54 -12.55
CA ILE A 29 -1.47 -10.86 -13.12
C ILE A 29 -2.10 -11.00 -14.51
N TRP A 30 -3.37 -10.60 -14.67
CA TRP A 30 -4.04 -10.63 -15.97
C TRP A 30 -3.33 -9.76 -17.00
N LEU A 31 -2.95 -8.53 -16.63
CA LEU A 31 -2.25 -7.62 -17.53
C LEU A 31 -0.86 -8.12 -17.90
N TYR A 32 -0.16 -8.76 -16.96
CA TYR A 32 1.13 -9.38 -17.19
C TYR A 32 1.05 -10.61 -18.12
N TRP A 33 0.22 -11.61 -17.79
CA TRP A 33 0.13 -12.83 -18.58
C TRP A 33 -0.62 -12.63 -19.90
N GLY A 34 -1.66 -11.81 -19.90
CA GLY A 34 -2.53 -11.59 -21.05
C GLY A 34 -2.01 -10.58 -22.08
N VAL A 35 -1.12 -9.66 -21.69
CA VAL A 35 -0.56 -8.65 -22.63
C VAL A 35 0.92 -8.94 -22.87
N LEU A 36 1.73 -9.00 -21.81
CA LEU A 36 3.18 -9.21 -21.96
C LEU A 36 3.50 -10.63 -22.46
N GLY A 37 2.76 -11.64 -21.97
CA GLY A 37 2.91 -13.05 -22.39
C GLY A 37 2.61 -13.30 -23.87
N ASN A 38 1.86 -12.40 -24.51
CA ASN A 38 1.51 -12.46 -25.93
C ASN A 38 2.50 -11.68 -26.82
N GLY A 39 3.61 -11.19 -26.28
CA GLY A 39 4.61 -10.42 -27.03
C GLY A 39 4.26 -8.95 -27.21
N GLU A 40 3.17 -8.46 -26.62
CA GLU A 40 2.70 -7.08 -26.75
C GLU A 40 3.36 -6.15 -25.70
N GLY A 41 4.70 -6.17 -25.63
CA GLY A 41 5.46 -5.42 -24.62
C GLY A 41 5.21 -3.90 -24.64
N GLU A 42 5.00 -3.32 -25.83
CA GLU A 42 4.69 -1.90 -25.97
C GLU A 42 3.28 -1.55 -25.46
N VAL A 43 2.32 -2.44 -25.67
CA VAL A 43 0.95 -2.30 -25.16
C VAL A 43 0.97 -2.39 -23.64
N PHE A 44 1.73 -3.33 -23.07
CA PHE A 44 1.93 -3.42 -21.63
C PHE A 44 2.46 -2.10 -21.05
N LEU A 45 3.50 -1.51 -21.66
CA LEU A 45 4.07 -0.25 -21.19
C LEU A 45 3.10 0.94 -21.33
N ALA A 46 2.23 0.93 -22.35
CA ALA A 46 1.20 1.95 -22.51
C ALA A 46 0.10 1.83 -21.46
N PHE A 47 -0.31 0.62 -21.07
CA PHE A 47 -1.40 0.39 -20.12
C PHE A 47 -0.98 0.32 -18.65
N ALA A 48 0.28 -0.05 -18.36
CA ALA A 48 0.78 -0.19 -16.99
C ALA A 48 0.62 1.07 -16.12
N PRO A 49 0.89 2.30 -16.60
CA PRO A 49 0.67 3.51 -15.81
C PRO A 49 -0.78 3.71 -15.37
N TYR A 50 -1.74 3.37 -16.23
CA TYR A 50 -3.18 3.50 -15.94
C TYR A 50 -3.69 2.50 -14.92
N TRP A 51 -2.91 1.45 -14.62
CA TRP A 51 -3.22 0.50 -13.55
C TRP A 51 -2.44 0.79 -12.27
N VAL A 52 -1.16 1.13 -12.42
CA VAL A 52 -0.27 1.42 -11.31
C VAL A 52 -0.70 2.70 -10.60
N PHE A 53 -0.95 3.81 -11.31
CA PHE A 53 -1.28 5.08 -10.64
C PHE A 53 -2.59 5.03 -9.84
N PRO A 54 -3.70 4.47 -10.36
CA PRO A 54 -4.90 4.29 -9.56
C PRO A 54 -4.68 3.37 -8.37
N TYR A 55 -3.88 2.30 -8.53
CA TYR A 55 -3.48 1.47 -7.40
C TYR A 55 -2.78 2.31 -6.34
N LEU A 56 -1.70 3.03 -6.70
CA LEU A 56 -0.93 3.85 -5.76
C LEU A 56 -1.80 4.86 -5.02
N ALA A 57 -2.71 5.51 -5.74
CA ALA A 57 -3.64 6.49 -5.18
C ALA A 57 -4.60 5.85 -4.17
N VAL A 58 -5.26 4.76 -4.56
CA VAL A 58 -6.25 4.07 -3.72
C VAL A 58 -5.58 3.51 -2.46
N VAL A 59 -4.44 2.82 -2.58
CA VAL A 59 -3.80 2.22 -1.39
C VAL A 59 -3.16 3.25 -0.47
N SER A 60 -2.60 4.34 -1.00
CA SER A 60 -2.03 5.42 -0.17
C SER A 60 -3.13 6.17 0.61
N VAL A 61 -4.24 6.50 -0.06
CA VAL A 61 -5.40 7.14 0.58
C VAL A 61 -6.01 6.20 1.63
N TYR A 62 -6.18 4.92 1.31
CA TYR A 62 -6.69 3.93 2.24
C TYR A 62 -5.82 3.82 3.49
N ALA A 63 -4.49 3.71 3.34
CA ALA A 63 -3.55 3.62 4.45
C ALA A 63 -3.52 4.90 5.31
N GLY A 64 -3.55 6.08 4.68
CA GLY A 64 -3.65 7.36 5.38
C GLY A 64 -4.96 7.48 6.17
N PHE A 65 -6.09 7.12 5.57
CA PHE A 65 -7.38 7.10 6.27
C PHE A 65 -7.39 6.12 7.44
N PHE A 66 -6.84 4.92 7.24
CA PHE A 66 -6.71 3.91 8.29
C PHE A 66 -5.87 4.44 9.47
N ALA A 67 -4.72 5.07 9.20
CA ALA A 67 -3.85 5.63 10.22
C ALA A 67 -4.52 6.78 10.99
N ALA A 68 -5.18 7.71 10.30
CA ALA A 68 -5.92 8.79 10.95
C ALA A 68 -7.05 8.26 11.85
N LYS A 69 -7.80 7.27 11.36
CA LYS A 69 -8.89 6.66 12.11
C LYS A 69 -8.40 5.90 13.33
N PHE A 70 -7.29 5.18 13.23
CA PHE A 70 -6.67 4.47 14.35
C PHE A 70 -6.06 5.41 15.39
N ALA A 71 -5.53 6.57 14.96
CA ALA A 71 -5.01 7.61 15.84
C ALA A 71 -6.12 8.44 16.52
N ARG A 72 -7.36 8.36 16.04
CA ARG A 72 -8.50 9.11 16.59
C ARG A 72 -8.76 8.66 18.04
N GLY A 73 -8.75 9.63 18.96
CA GLY A 73 -8.85 9.37 20.41
C GLY A 73 -7.52 9.02 21.08
N ARG A 74 -6.41 8.89 20.34
CA ARG A 74 -5.06 8.63 20.87
C ARG A 74 -4.07 9.77 20.65
N SER A 75 -4.41 10.73 19.78
CA SER A 75 -3.61 11.91 19.46
C SER A 75 -4.54 13.11 19.25
N GLN A 76 -4.19 14.28 19.79
CA GLN A 76 -4.89 15.54 19.51
C GLN A 76 -4.86 15.86 18.00
N HIS A 77 -3.79 15.47 17.30
CA HIS A 77 -3.60 15.69 15.88
C HIS A 77 -3.69 14.37 15.11
N ALA A 78 -4.87 13.72 15.13
CA ALA A 78 -5.08 12.44 14.42
C ALA A 78 -4.87 12.55 12.90
N TRP A 79 -5.15 13.73 12.31
CA TRP A 79 -4.96 13.99 10.89
C TRP A 79 -3.48 13.93 10.45
N LEU A 80 -2.53 14.34 11.32
CA LEU A 80 -1.09 14.22 11.06
C LEU A 80 -0.66 12.76 10.90
N TRP A 81 -1.26 11.84 11.67
CA TRP A 81 -1.03 10.41 11.50
C TRP A 81 -1.57 9.89 10.18
N GLY A 82 -2.64 10.49 9.65
CA GLY A 82 -3.12 10.18 8.31
C GLY A 82 -2.15 10.59 7.21
N ILE A 83 -1.62 11.81 7.31
CA ILE A 83 -0.59 12.31 6.36
C ILE A 83 0.66 11.45 6.44
N ALA A 84 1.11 11.12 7.66
CA ALA A 84 2.27 10.24 7.84
C ALA A 84 2.02 8.83 7.25
N GLY A 85 0.83 8.26 7.44
CA GLY A 85 0.48 6.96 6.84
C GLY A 85 0.43 7.02 5.31
N PHE A 86 -0.11 8.09 4.74
CA PHE A 86 -0.11 8.33 3.30
C PHE A 86 1.33 8.44 2.75
N ALA A 87 2.14 9.31 3.34
CA ALA A 87 3.52 9.56 2.93
C ALA A 87 4.40 8.31 3.06
N LEU A 88 4.25 7.56 4.16
CA LEU A 88 4.97 6.30 4.38
C LEU A 88 4.58 5.24 3.34
N THR A 89 3.30 5.16 2.98
CA THR A 89 2.82 4.21 1.96
C THR A 89 3.41 4.55 0.60
N LEU A 90 3.42 5.83 0.21
CA LEU A 90 4.10 6.28 -1.01
C LEU A 90 5.60 5.97 -0.98
N LEU A 91 6.25 6.19 0.17
CA LEU A 91 7.68 5.94 0.33
C LEU A 91 7.98 4.44 0.18
N PHE A 92 7.16 3.54 0.70
CA PHE A 92 7.32 2.09 0.50
C PHE A 92 7.03 1.66 -0.93
N ILE A 93 6.00 2.22 -1.55
CA ILE A 93 5.64 1.96 -2.96
C ILE A 93 6.80 2.32 -3.91
N LEU A 94 7.45 3.47 -3.70
CA LEU A 94 8.55 3.92 -4.54
C LEU A 94 9.90 3.32 -4.10
N GLY A 95 10.08 3.19 -2.79
CA GLY A 95 11.34 2.81 -2.16
C GLY A 95 11.62 1.31 -2.26
N PHE A 96 10.64 0.42 -2.04
CA PHE A 96 10.89 -1.02 -2.11
C PHE A 96 11.31 -1.49 -3.50
N PRO A 97 10.64 -1.08 -4.60
CA PRO A 97 11.11 -1.45 -5.92
C PRO A 97 12.51 -0.92 -6.21
N SER A 98 12.78 0.33 -5.81
CA SER A 98 14.08 0.99 -6.05
C SER A 98 15.22 0.31 -5.28
N LEU A 99 15.00 -0.03 -4.00
CA LEU A 99 16.00 -0.66 -3.13
C LEU A 99 16.27 -2.12 -3.49
N LEU A 100 15.26 -2.85 -3.97
CA LEU A 100 15.39 -4.27 -4.32
C LEU A 100 15.87 -4.47 -5.76
N SER A 101 15.77 -3.44 -6.62
CA SER A 101 16.24 -3.52 -8.01
C SER A 101 17.71 -3.91 -8.19
N PRO A 102 18.67 -3.48 -7.34
CA PRO A 102 20.08 -3.88 -7.49
C PRO A 102 20.37 -5.28 -6.95
N VAL A 103 19.56 -5.76 -6.00
CA VAL A 103 19.72 -7.09 -5.35
C VAL A 103 19.06 -8.19 -6.17
N LEU A 104 18.03 -7.85 -6.93
CA LEU A 104 17.36 -8.70 -7.91
C LEU A 104 17.59 -8.15 -9.32
N PRO A 105 18.85 -8.07 -9.80
CA PRO A 105 19.14 -7.57 -11.13
C PRO A 105 18.57 -8.58 -12.14
N ASN A 106 17.74 -8.14 -13.08
CA ASN A 106 17.29 -9.02 -14.15
C ASN A 106 17.30 -8.30 -15.53
N PRO A 107 17.47 -9.03 -16.65
CA PRO A 107 17.79 -8.43 -17.95
C PRO A 107 16.68 -8.51 -19.06
N GLY A 108 15.39 -8.66 -18.75
CA GLY A 108 14.33 -8.84 -19.77
C GLY A 108 12.95 -8.23 -19.48
N PRO A 109 12.01 -8.18 -20.45
CA PRO A 109 10.71 -7.50 -20.32
C PRO A 109 9.74 -8.12 -19.30
N LEU A 110 10.01 -9.32 -18.76
CA LEU A 110 9.31 -9.94 -17.63
C LEU A 110 9.37 -9.11 -16.31
N ILE A 111 10.01 -7.94 -16.32
CA ILE A 111 10.56 -7.26 -15.13
C ILE A 111 9.69 -6.16 -14.53
N PHE A 112 8.65 -5.68 -15.20
CA PHE A 112 7.73 -4.79 -14.49
C PHE A 112 6.97 -5.51 -13.36
N ALA A 113 6.94 -6.86 -13.37
CA ALA A 113 6.40 -7.69 -12.29
C ALA A 113 7.42 -8.04 -11.18
N GLY A 114 8.69 -7.65 -11.31
CA GLY A 114 9.77 -7.98 -10.37
C GLY A 114 9.65 -7.25 -9.01
N PRO A 115 10.59 -6.36 -8.63
CA PRO A 115 10.53 -5.62 -7.37
C PRO A 115 9.22 -4.85 -7.12
N ALA A 116 8.48 -4.53 -8.19
CA ALA A 116 7.18 -3.88 -8.13
C ALA A 116 6.11 -4.72 -7.41
N ILE A 117 6.23 -6.06 -7.39
CA ILE A 117 5.28 -6.89 -6.64
C ILE A 117 5.31 -6.59 -5.13
N PHE A 118 6.47 -6.15 -4.62
CA PHE A 118 6.60 -5.74 -3.22
C PHE A 118 5.90 -4.40 -2.92
N ALA A 119 5.61 -3.58 -3.93
CA ALA A 119 4.76 -2.40 -3.75
C ALA A 119 3.31 -2.79 -3.36
N PHE A 120 2.88 -4.03 -3.63
CA PHE A 120 1.60 -4.53 -3.12
C PHE A 120 1.61 -4.70 -1.58
N LEU A 121 2.76 -4.97 -0.98
CA LEU A 121 2.89 -5.11 0.48
C LEU A 121 2.97 -3.76 1.21
N ALA A 122 3.29 -2.68 0.49
CA ALA A 122 3.48 -1.34 1.05
C ALA A 122 2.33 -0.84 1.96
N PRO A 123 1.04 -0.92 1.58
CA PRO A 123 -0.05 -0.48 2.46
C PRO A 123 -0.17 -1.31 3.74
N VAL A 124 0.11 -2.61 3.68
CA VAL A 124 0.05 -3.50 4.86
C VAL A 124 1.20 -3.15 5.82
N LEU A 125 2.41 -3.05 5.30
CA LEU A 125 3.60 -2.72 6.09
C LEU A 125 3.51 -1.31 6.68
N SER A 126 3.03 -0.34 5.89
CA SER A 126 2.76 1.03 6.35
C SER A 126 1.73 1.03 7.47
N ALA A 127 0.59 0.34 7.31
CA ALA A 127 -0.42 0.25 8.36
C ALA A 127 0.10 -0.39 9.64
N LEU A 128 0.87 -1.49 9.55
CA LEU A 128 1.49 -2.14 10.70
C LEU A 128 2.47 -1.22 11.42
N LEU A 129 3.37 -0.55 10.69
CA LEU A 129 4.33 0.37 11.26
C LEU A 129 3.64 1.58 11.92
N MET A 130 2.61 2.13 11.27
CA MET A 130 1.82 3.23 11.82
C MET A 130 1.10 2.83 13.11
N MET A 131 0.51 1.63 13.15
CA MET A 131 -0.10 1.11 14.38
C MET A 131 0.92 0.99 15.51
N LEU A 132 2.12 0.48 15.20
CA LEU A 132 3.22 0.34 16.14
C LEU A 132 3.68 1.71 16.67
N LEU A 133 3.94 2.69 15.79
CA LEU A 133 4.34 4.05 16.17
C LEU A 133 3.28 4.75 17.04
N ILE A 134 2.00 4.64 16.66
CA ILE A 134 0.88 5.20 17.45
C ILE A 134 0.82 4.53 18.84
N SER A 135 1.08 3.21 18.91
CA SER A 135 1.06 2.48 20.18
C SER A 135 2.23 2.83 21.11
N LEU A 136 3.43 3.04 20.55
CA LEU A 136 4.64 3.42 21.29
C LEU A 136 4.49 4.82 21.89
N ARG A 137 3.97 5.77 21.11
CA ARG A 137 3.71 7.13 21.61
C ARG A 137 2.80 7.12 22.83
N ARG A 138 1.76 6.28 22.84
CA ARG A 138 0.85 6.15 23.99
C ARG A 138 1.61 5.71 25.25
N LYS A 139 2.50 4.73 25.15
CA LYS A 139 3.31 4.24 26.29
C LYS A 139 4.27 5.30 26.81
N ALA A 140 4.74 6.21 25.96
CA ALA A 140 5.65 7.29 26.37
C ALA A 140 4.95 8.47 27.05
N THR A 141 3.63 8.61 26.87
CA THR A 141 2.82 9.71 27.43
C THR A 141 1.97 9.32 28.64
N VAL A 142 2.02 8.05 29.07
CA VAL A 142 1.36 7.52 30.28
C VAL A 142 2.44 7.24 31.30
#